data_AF-A0A7K2J4I0-F1
#
_entry.id   AF-A0A7K2J4I0-F1
#
_cell.length_a   1.000
_cell.length_b   1.000
_cell.length_c   1.000
_cell.angle_alpha   90.00
_cell.angle_beta   90.00
_cell.angle_gamma   90.00
#
_symmetry.space_group_name_H-M   'P 1'
#
loop_
_entity.id
_entity.type
_entity.pdbx_description
1 polymer ?
#
loop_
_entity_poly.entity_id
_entity_poly.type
_entity_poly.pdbx_seq_one_letter_code
_entity_poly.pdbx_strand_id
1 'polypeptide(L)'
;PPPPPPATPPAVHRPGPRTPPPPQIHVHVTLQPEPYYDEPEPSRWERLWAWITSLGRPWQLVLALLAAVLPVPVLGHSAASTWAYTVGLARTEWGAPYGYALAGLALGWVVLRTGRHGGTLLRIWAGVVTLIGLIASIHLFDIVTLLTGVTR
;
A
#
# COMPACT_ATOMS: atom_id res chain seq x y z
N PRO A 1 14.04 -3.00 -111.25
CA PRO A 1 14.91 -2.65 -110.11
C PRO A 1 14.17 -2.98 -108.81
N PRO A 2 14.76 -3.70 -107.85
CA PRO A 2 14.09 -4.00 -106.59
C PRO A 2 13.90 -2.72 -105.74
N PRO A 3 12.80 -2.63 -104.96
CA PRO A 3 12.52 -1.47 -104.11
C PRO A 3 13.58 -1.28 -103.02
N PRO A 4 13.85 -0.03 -102.59
CA PRO A 4 14.86 0.25 -101.57
C PRO A 4 14.48 -0.40 -100.24
N PRO A 5 15.47 -0.90 -99.47
CA PRO A 5 15.23 -1.52 -98.18
C PRO A 5 14.60 -0.52 -97.18
N PRO A 6 13.74 -0.99 -96.25
CA PRO A 6 13.12 -0.14 -95.25
C PRO A 6 14.17 0.59 -94.40
N ALA A 7 13.91 1.87 -94.11
CA ALA A 7 14.76 2.66 -93.22
C ALA A 7 14.81 2.04 -91.82
N THR A 8 16.01 1.92 -91.26
CA THR A 8 16.23 1.44 -89.89
C THR A 8 15.61 2.42 -88.88
N PRO A 9 14.86 1.95 -87.87
CA PRO A 9 14.33 2.81 -86.82
C PRO A 9 15.44 3.47 -85.99
N PRO A 10 15.23 4.70 -85.49
CA PRO A 10 16.20 5.38 -84.63
C PRO A 10 16.42 4.60 -83.33
N ALA A 11 17.68 4.49 -82.91
CA ALA A 11 18.05 3.83 -81.66
C ALA A 11 17.50 4.61 -80.45
N VAL A 12 16.68 3.96 -79.63
CA VAL A 12 16.14 4.53 -78.40
C VAL A 12 17.24 4.59 -77.34
N HIS A 13 17.59 5.78 -76.85
CA HIS A 13 18.48 5.93 -75.71
C HIS A 13 17.83 5.36 -74.45
N ARG A 14 18.45 4.33 -73.86
CA ARG A 14 18.03 3.78 -72.56
C ARG A 14 18.56 4.71 -71.45
N PRO A 15 17.72 5.22 -70.52
CA PRO A 15 18.20 6.06 -69.42
C PRO A 15 19.18 5.28 -68.54
N GLY A 16 20.26 5.93 -68.11
CA GLY A 16 21.23 5.34 -67.18
C GLY A 16 20.62 4.98 -65.82
N PRO A 17 21.28 4.15 -65.01
CA PRO A 17 20.80 3.75 -63.69
C PRO A 17 20.60 4.96 -62.77
N ARG A 18 19.43 5.05 -62.13
CA ARG A 18 19.10 6.10 -61.17
C ARG A 18 19.99 5.94 -59.91
N THR A 19 20.69 7.01 -59.54
CA THR A 19 21.38 7.09 -58.24
C THR A 19 20.36 7.05 -57.10
N PRO A 20 20.60 6.29 -56.02
CA PRO A 20 19.73 6.30 -54.85
C PRO A 20 19.73 7.71 -54.21
N PRO A 21 18.58 8.21 -53.73
CA PRO A 21 18.55 9.46 -52.99
C PRO A 21 19.35 9.31 -51.68
N PRO A 22 20.04 10.39 -51.22
CA PRO A 22 20.82 10.34 -49.98
C PRO A 22 19.90 10.04 -48.77
N PRO A 23 20.39 9.29 -47.77
CA PRO A 23 19.59 8.94 -46.59
C PRO A 23 19.21 10.20 -45.81
N GLN A 24 17.91 10.45 -45.69
CA GLN A 24 17.36 11.57 -44.92
C GLN A 24 17.29 11.16 -43.44
N ILE A 25 18.26 11.59 -42.63
CA ILE A 25 18.28 11.37 -41.18
C ILE A 25 17.27 12.32 -40.54
N HIS A 26 16.11 11.77 -40.15
CA HIS A 26 15.09 12.52 -39.41
C HIS A 26 15.42 12.47 -37.92
N VAL A 27 15.99 13.57 -37.40
CA VAL A 27 16.22 13.74 -35.96
C VAL A 27 14.95 14.32 -35.33
N HIS A 28 14.18 13.46 -34.65
CA HIS A 28 13.06 13.91 -33.84
C HIS A 28 13.58 14.39 -32.49
N VAL A 29 13.68 15.72 -32.32
CA VAL A 29 13.94 16.33 -31.01
C VAL A 29 12.60 16.54 -30.31
N THR A 30 12.29 15.70 -29.33
CA THR A 30 11.16 15.93 -28.43
C THR A 30 11.55 17.00 -27.43
N LEU A 31 11.16 18.25 -27.70
CA LEU A 31 11.23 19.33 -26.72
C LEU A 31 10.13 19.08 -25.69
N GLN A 32 10.49 18.70 -24.47
CA GLN A 32 9.54 18.57 -23.37
C GLN A 32 9.16 19.99 -22.89
N PRO A 33 7.91 20.44 -23.09
CA PRO A 33 7.53 21.85 -22.92
C PRO A 33 7.34 22.26 -21.45
N GLU A 34 7.33 21.32 -20.50
CA GLU A 34 7.24 21.59 -19.07
C GLU A 34 8.51 21.15 -18.32
N PRO A 35 8.96 21.93 -17.31
CA PRO A 35 9.96 21.45 -16.37
C PRO A 35 9.43 20.19 -15.68
N TYR A 36 10.20 19.10 -15.74
CA TYR A 36 9.90 17.91 -14.97
C TYR A 36 10.16 18.20 -13.50
N TYR A 37 9.08 18.37 -12.72
CA TYR A 37 9.15 18.36 -11.27
C TYR A 37 8.99 16.91 -10.81
N ASP A 38 10.02 16.35 -10.19
CA ASP A 38 9.85 15.10 -9.43
C ASP A 38 8.82 15.37 -8.32
N GLU A 39 7.71 14.62 -8.33
CA GLU A 39 6.79 14.62 -7.19
C GLU A 39 7.59 14.23 -5.94
N PRO A 40 7.55 15.02 -4.85
CA PRO A 40 8.28 14.68 -3.64
C PRO A 40 7.92 13.27 -3.18
N GLU A 41 8.94 12.41 -2.97
CA GLU A 41 8.69 11.08 -2.45
C GLU A 41 7.93 11.19 -1.12
N PRO A 42 6.81 10.47 -0.94
CA PRO A 42 6.00 10.61 0.24
C PRO A 42 6.80 10.18 1.46
N SER A 43 6.79 11.03 2.48
CA SER A 43 7.48 10.77 3.74
C SER A 43 6.93 9.52 4.44
N ARG A 44 7.70 8.89 5.34
CA ARG A 44 7.21 7.73 6.10
C ARG A 44 5.92 8.03 6.87
N TRP A 45 5.78 9.27 7.34
CA TRP A 45 4.60 9.74 8.04
C TRP A 45 3.41 9.87 7.10
N GLU A 46 3.59 10.44 5.90
CA GLU A 46 2.53 10.50 4.89
C GLU A 46 2.08 9.12 4.45
N ARG A 47 3.00 8.16 4.30
CA ARG A 47 2.64 6.76 3.99
C ARG A 47 1.82 6.13 5.12
N LEU A 48 2.20 6.37 6.38
CA LEU A 48 1.44 5.89 7.53
C LEU A 48 0.05 6.54 7.57
N TRP A 49 -0.05 7.84 7.35
CA TRP A 49 -1.33 8.54 7.34
C TRP A 49 -2.22 8.13 6.16
N ALA A 50 -1.65 7.97 4.97
CA ALA A 50 -2.35 7.44 3.81
C ALA A 50 -2.85 6.01 4.10
N TRP A 51 -2.04 5.20 4.76
CA TRP A 51 -2.45 3.88 5.20
C TRP A 51 -3.61 3.96 6.20
N ILE A 52 -3.50 4.75 7.28
CA ILE A 52 -4.56 4.91 8.29
C ILE A 52 -5.86 5.44 7.68
N THR A 53 -5.80 6.43 6.78
CA THR A 53 -6.99 6.96 6.11
C THR A 53 -7.55 6.01 5.05
N SER A 54 -6.75 5.07 4.53
CA SER A 54 -7.26 3.98 3.70
C SER A 54 -8.11 2.97 4.50
N LEU A 55 -7.89 2.84 5.82
CA LEU A 55 -8.72 1.98 6.67
C LEU A 55 -10.13 2.52 6.90
N GLY A 56 -10.39 3.81 6.66
CA GLY A 56 -11.72 4.39 6.85
C GLY A 56 -11.72 5.91 6.94
N ARG A 57 -12.91 6.50 7.01
CA ARG A 57 -13.05 7.96 7.14
C ARG A 57 -12.53 8.43 8.51
N PRO A 58 -11.90 9.61 8.61
CA PRO A 58 -11.31 10.09 9.87
C PRO A 58 -12.33 10.19 11.02
N TRP A 59 -13.57 10.55 10.74
CA TRP A 59 -14.63 10.57 11.78
C TRP A 59 -14.96 9.17 12.30
N GLN A 60 -14.82 8.12 11.49
CA GLN A 60 -15.05 6.73 11.93
C GLN A 60 -13.98 6.30 12.92
N LEU A 61 -12.74 6.74 12.73
CA LEU A 61 -11.65 6.50 13.68
C LEU A 61 -11.95 7.18 15.03
N VAL A 62 -12.41 8.45 15.00
CA VAL A 62 -12.78 9.18 16.22
C VAL A 62 -13.95 8.52 16.94
N LEU A 63 -15.04 8.18 16.23
CA LEU A 63 -16.18 7.51 16.84
C LEU A 63 -15.84 6.11 17.34
N ALA A 64 -15.02 5.36 16.60
CA ALA A 64 -14.53 4.05 17.04
C ALA A 64 -13.71 4.17 18.32
N LEU A 65 -12.83 5.18 18.41
CA LEU A 65 -12.05 5.44 19.60
C LEU A 65 -12.92 5.82 20.79
N LEU A 66 -13.87 6.73 20.60
CA LEU A 66 -14.83 7.11 21.63
C LEU A 66 -15.65 5.91 22.08
N ALA A 67 -16.21 5.13 21.16
CA ALA A 67 -17.00 3.95 21.49
C ALA A 67 -16.17 2.82 22.13
N ALA A 68 -14.85 2.81 21.96
CA ALA A 68 -13.98 1.84 22.62
C ALA A 68 -13.69 2.22 24.08
N VAL A 69 -13.55 3.52 24.37
CA VAL A 69 -13.13 4.05 25.67
C VAL A 69 -14.31 4.47 26.55
N LEU A 70 -15.42 4.90 25.96
CA LEU A 70 -16.61 5.28 26.70
C LEU A 70 -17.22 4.05 27.38
N PRO A 71 -17.61 4.17 28.66
CA PRO A 71 -18.24 3.08 29.37
C PRO A 71 -19.60 2.78 28.74
N VAL A 72 -19.90 1.49 28.56
CA VAL A 72 -21.24 1.08 28.13
C VAL A 72 -22.18 1.28 29.33
N PRO A 73 -23.27 2.05 29.22
CA PRO A 73 -24.11 2.43 30.36
C PRO A 73 -24.63 1.25 31.19
N VAL A 74 -24.80 0.08 30.55
CA VAL A 74 -25.30 -1.15 31.17
C VAL A 74 -24.20 -1.93 31.90
N LEU A 75 -22.95 -1.82 31.46
CA LEU A 75 -21.83 -2.63 31.96
C LEU A 75 -20.90 -1.84 32.90
N GLY A 76 -20.98 -0.51 32.89
CA GLY A 76 -20.13 0.38 33.69
C GLY A 76 -18.64 0.37 33.30
N HIS A 77 -18.25 -0.46 32.33
CA HIS A 77 -16.88 -0.63 31.84
C HIS A 77 -16.86 -0.42 30.34
N SER A 78 -15.72 0.05 29.81
CA SER A 78 -15.52 0.24 28.38
C SER A 78 -15.08 -1.05 27.72
N ALA A 79 -15.43 -1.25 26.45
CA ALA A 79 -15.04 -2.46 25.71
C ALA A 79 -13.51 -2.66 25.67
N ALA A 80 -12.76 -1.55 25.58
CA ALA A 80 -11.30 -1.58 25.67
C ALA A 80 -10.81 -2.09 27.03
N SER A 81 -11.41 -1.61 28.13
CA SER A 81 -11.03 -2.05 29.48
C SER A 81 -11.36 -3.53 29.74
N THR A 82 -12.52 -4.00 29.27
CA THR A 82 -12.92 -5.40 29.39
C THR A 82 -11.98 -6.30 28.59
N TRP A 83 -11.65 -5.92 27.35
CA TRP A 83 -10.72 -6.68 26.54
C TRP A 83 -9.30 -6.69 27.15
N ALA A 84 -8.79 -5.54 27.60
CA ALA A 84 -7.50 -5.45 28.28
C ALA A 84 -7.45 -6.36 29.52
N TYR A 85 -8.53 -6.40 30.31
CA TYR A 85 -8.66 -7.32 31.43
C TYR A 85 -8.58 -8.79 31.00
N THR A 86 -9.30 -9.19 29.93
CA THR A 86 -9.25 -10.58 29.43
C THR A 86 -7.87 -11.00 28.94
N VAL A 87 -7.14 -10.10 28.26
CA VAL A 87 -5.77 -10.35 27.81
C VAL A 87 -4.82 -10.44 29.01
N GLY A 88 -5.01 -9.58 30.02
CA GLY A 88 -4.27 -9.63 31.28
C GLY A 88 -4.50 -10.94 32.05
N LEU A 89 -5.74 -11.43 32.09
CA LEU A 89 -6.05 -12.74 32.65
C LEU A 89 -5.36 -13.87 31.89
N ALA A 90 -5.45 -13.89 30.56
CA ALA A 90 -4.77 -14.91 29.76
C ALA A 90 -3.25 -14.91 30.03
N ARG A 91 -2.65 -13.72 30.14
CA ARG A 91 -1.24 -13.55 30.48
C ARG A 91 -0.87 -14.07 31.87
N THR A 92 -1.71 -13.81 32.87
CA THR A 92 -1.43 -14.17 34.27
C THR A 92 -1.65 -15.66 34.53
N GLU A 93 -2.69 -16.24 33.94
CA GLU A 93 -3.06 -17.65 34.14
C GLU A 93 -2.26 -18.61 33.23
N TRP A 94 -1.97 -18.22 31.99
CA TRP A 94 -1.34 -19.10 30.99
C TRP A 94 0.10 -18.66 30.65
N GLY A 95 0.49 -17.46 31.05
CA GLY A 95 1.81 -16.88 30.81
C GLY A 95 1.84 -15.83 29.69
N ALA A 96 2.94 -15.06 29.67
CA ALA A 96 3.22 -14.01 28.69
C ALA A 96 2.96 -14.39 27.22
N PRO A 97 3.46 -15.53 26.68
CA PRO A 97 3.29 -15.83 25.26
C PRO A 97 1.82 -16.02 24.86
N TYR A 98 0.97 -16.54 25.75
CA TYR A 98 -0.45 -16.74 25.46
C TYR A 98 -1.23 -15.42 25.46
N GLY A 99 -0.89 -14.49 26.37
CA GLY A 99 -1.45 -13.14 26.36
C GLY A 99 -1.14 -12.41 25.05
N TYR A 100 0.11 -12.48 24.59
CA TYR A 100 0.52 -11.90 23.32
C TYR A 100 -0.10 -12.60 22.11
N ALA A 101 -0.21 -13.93 22.13
CA ALA A 101 -0.86 -14.68 21.06
C ALA A 101 -2.34 -14.30 20.97
N LEU A 102 -3.06 -14.22 22.09
CA LEU A 102 -4.48 -13.83 22.12
C LEU A 102 -4.69 -12.42 21.55
N ALA A 103 -3.93 -11.45 22.06
CA ALA A 103 -4.05 -10.07 21.63
C ALA A 103 -3.61 -9.86 20.17
N GLY A 104 -2.49 -10.47 19.79
CA GLY A 104 -1.92 -10.40 18.45
C GLY A 104 -2.80 -11.06 17.39
N LEU A 105 -3.36 -12.25 17.68
CA LEU A 105 -4.28 -12.94 16.76
C LEU A 105 -5.56 -12.15 16.56
N ALA A 106 -6.13 -11.59 17.63
CA ALA A 106 -7.34 -10.78 17.54
C ALA A 106 -7.09 -9.52 16.68
N LEU A 107 -5.99 -8.80 16.92
CA LEU A 107 -5.62 -7.62 16.12
C LEU A 107 -5.33 -7.98 14.66
N GLY A 108 -4.51 -9.02 14.44
CA GLY A 108 -4.16 -9.48 13.10
C GLY A 108 -5.39 -9.90 12.29
N TRP A 109 -6.34 -10.58 12.92
CA TRP A 109 -7.61 -10.94 12.30
C TRP A 109 -8.42 -9.72 11.86
N VAL A 110 -8.53 -8.70 12.72
CA VAL A 110 -9.26 -7.46 12.39
C VAL A 110 -8.60 -6.71 11.26
N VAL A 111 -7.27 -6.57 11.28
CA VAL A 111 -6.50 -5.90 10.21
C VAL A 111 -6.70 -6.63 8.88
N LEU A 112 -6.54 -7.96 8.88
CA LEU A 112 -6.73 -8.78 7.70
C LEU A 112 -8.14 -8.66 7.11
N ARG A 113 -9.16 -8.69 7.99
CA ARG A 113 -10.57 -8.56 7.59
C ARG A 113 -10.89 -7.16 7.08
N THR A 114 -10.28 -6.13 7.64
CA THR A 114 -10.47 -4.74 7.21
C THR A 114 -9.79 -4.48 5.87
N GLY A 115 -8.60 -5.04 5.64
CA GLY A 115 -7.91 -4.96 4.35
C GLY A 115 -8.67 -5.68 3.21
N ARG A 116 -9.31 -6.82 3.50
CA ARG A 116 -10.04 -7.59 2.47
C ARG A 116 -11.43 -7.06 2.14
N HIS A 117 -12.15 -6.51 3.12
CA HIS A 117 -13.57 -6.15 2.98
C HIS A 117 -13.85 -4.66 3.21
N GLY A 118 -12.80 -3.84 3.31
CA GLY A 118 -12.89 -2.41 3.57
C GLY A 118 -13.19 -2.03 5.02
N GLY A 119 -12.97 -0.75 5.29
CA GLY A 119 -13.26 -0.06 6.54
C GLY A 119 -14.74 0.05 6.85
N THR A 120 -15.19 -0.60 7.91
CA THR A 120 -16.50 -0.32 8.52
C THR A 120 -16.29 0.15 9.94
N LEU A 121 -17.19 1.00 10.46
CA LEU A 121 -17.08 1.54 11.81
C LEU A 121 -16.87 0.45 12.87
N LEU A 122 -17.58 -0.68 12.75
CA LEU A 122 -17.47 -1.81 13.67
C LEU A 122 -16.10 -2.50 13.59
N ARG A 123 -15.51 -2.62 12.40
CA ARG A 123 -14.16 -3.20 12.24
C ARG A 123 -13.08 -2.27 12.77
N ILE A 124 -13.22 -0.96 12.53
CA ILE A 124 -12.30 0.05 13.06
C ILE A 124 -12.38 0.06 14.59
N TRP A 125 -13.60 0.03 15.15
CA TRP A 125 -13.82 -0.11 16.59
C TRP A 125 -13.19 -1.38 17.17
N ALA A 126 -13.41 -2.54 16.54
CA ALA A 126 -12.77 -3.79 16.95
C ALA A 126 -11.23 -3.69 16.88
N GLY A 127 -10.70 -2.98 15.88
CA GLY A 127 -9.27 -2.74 15.72
C GLY A 127 -8.72 -1.90 16.87
N VAL A 128 -9.42 -0.84 17.25
CA VAL A 128 -9.05 0.00 18.40
C VAL A 128 -9.08 -0.81 19.70
N VAL A 129 -10.16 -1.56 19.96
CA VAL A 129 -10.29 -2.38 21.17
C VAL A 129 -9.16 -3.40 21.26
N THR A 130 -8.91 -4.14 20.18
CA THR A 130 -7.85 -5.17 20.14
C THR A 130 -6.46 -4.57 20.28
N LEU A 131 -6.20 -3.41 19.67
CA LEU A 131 -4.95 -2.67 19.81
C LEU A 131 -4.71 -2.19 21.25
N ILE A 132 -5.73 -1.63 21.91
CA ILE A 132 -5.61 -1.18 23.30
C ILE A 132 -5.30 -2.37 24.22
N GLY A 133 -5.99 -3.51 24.03
CA GLY A 133 -5.70 -4.71 24.82
C GLY A 133 -4.29 -5.25 24.59
N LEU A 134 -3.78 -5.19 23.36
CA LEU A 134 -2.39 -5.55 23.06
C LEU A 134 -1.41 -4.64 23.80
N ILE A 135 -1.60 -3.32 23.72
CA ILE A 135 -0.72 -2.35 24.40
C ILE A 135 -0.76 -2.57 25.92
N ALA A 136 -1.95 -2.77 26.49
CA ALA A 136 -2.12 -3.02 27.92
C ALA A 136 -1.47 -4.34 28.39
N SER A 137 -1.27 -5.30 27.49
CA SER A 137 -0.61 -6.58 27.80
C SER A 137 0.91 -6.51 27.88
N ILE A 138 1.52 -5.43 27.36
CA ILE A 138 2.97 -5.24 27.32
C ILE A 138 3.45 -4.85 28.70
N HIS A 139 4.28 -5.72 29.30
CA HIS A 139 4.95 -5.42 30.56
C HIS A 139 6.36 -4.90 30.29
N LEU A 140 6.78 -3.84 30.99
CA LEU A 140 8.12 -3.25 30.80
C LEU A 140 9.24 -4.29 31.00
N PHE A 141 9.03 -5.20 31.95
CA PHE A 141 9.97 -6.28 32.23
C PHE A 141 10.17 -7.22 31.03
N ASP A 142 9.16 -7.47 30.21
CA ASP A 142 9.30 -8.34 29.03
C ASP A 142 10.23 -7.71 28.00
N ILE A 143 10.20 -6.38 27.87
CA ILE A 143 11.12 -5.65 27.00
C ILE A 143 12.55 -5.84 27.52
N VAL A 144 12.74 -5.73 28.84
CA VAL A 144 14.05 -5.97 29.47
C VAL A 144 14.50 -7.42 29.25
N THR A 145 13.64 -8.41 29.48
CA THR A 145 13.95 -9.83 29.24
C THR A 145 14.27 -10.09 27.77
N LEU A 146 13.57 -9.46 26.84
CA LEU A 146 13.84 -9.60 25.41
C LEU A 146 15.20 -8.98 25.00
N LEU A 147 15.58 -7.86 25.60
CA LEU A 147 16.87 -7.21 25.34
C LEU A 147 18.05 -7.89 26.06
N THR A 148 17.82 -8.42 27.26
CA THR A 148 18.89 -8.85 28.18
C THR A 148 18.97 -10.36 28.38
N GLY A 149 17.93 -11.11 28.00
CA GLY A 149 17.79 -12.54 28.28
C GLY A 149 17.51 -12.87 29.75
N VAL A 150 17.40 -11.87 30.63
CA VAL A 150 17.18 -12.08 32.07
C VAL A 150 15.71 -12.43 32.31
N THR A 151 15.48 -13.67 32.75
CA THR A 151 14.17 -14.16 33.20
C THR A 151 13.97 -13.85 34.69
N ARG A 152 12.70 -13.73 35.12
CA ARG A 152 12.34 -13.41 36.52
C ARG A 152 12.29 -14.66 37.38
#